data_AF-A0A9E0RD33-F1
#
_entry.id   AF-A0A9E0RD33-F1
#
_cell.length_a   1.000
_cell.length_b   1.000
_cell.length_c   1.000
_cell.angle_alpha   90.00
_cell.angle_beta   90.00
_cell.angle_gamma   90.00
#
_symmetry.space_group_name_H-M   'P 1'
#
loop_
_entity.id
_entity.type
_entity.pdbx_description
1 polymer ?
#
loop_
_entity_poly.entity_id
_entity_poly.type
_entity_poly.pdbx_seq_one_letter_code
_entity_poly.pdbx_strand_id
1 'polypeptide(L)'
;KPAFDELWNYLPFTVGFPNPEVFLYAIPTAVIAYIIAFGDIVVGQSLMNRVDHLRKDEDIDNSIDRVHLVTAIRNGGHAFFAPYPGLAGPIWTAVTATMAERYKYGRNAMDSIYSGGGTFWITGFIALFILPLVSFFQPVLPIALSLTLLLTGYICLMVGLEQVENNTERGIAGTMGVVLAVYGAGWGLATGAVLYLLIERTKLLGFTPDPEAPGTKAEVEH
;
A
#
# COMPACT_ATOMS: atom_id res chain seq x y z
N LYS A 1 30.99 14.13 9.30
CA LYS A 1 30.98 13.91 7.83
C LYS A 1 30.17 12.65 7.58
N PRO A 2 29.36 12.56 6.50
CA PRO A 2 28.62 11.32 6.21
C PRO A 2 29.60 10.15 6.00
N ALA A 3 29.32 9.00 6.61
CA ALA A 3 30.20 7.83 6.63
C ALA A 3 29.96 6.92 5.39
N PHE A 4 30.18 7.46 4.19
CA PHE A 4 29.97 6.71 2.94
C PHE A 4 30.91 5.50 2.82
N ASP A 5 32.13 5.60 3.36
CA ASP A 5 33.10 4.51 3.36
C ASP A 5 32.60 3.31 4.19
N GLU A 6 31.87 3.57 5.27
CA GLU A 6 31.27 2.52 6.10
C GLU A 6 30.09 1.84 5.40
N LEU A 7 29.29 2.59 4.62
CA LEU A 7 28.17 2.04 3.85
C LEU A 7 28.64 0.93 2.89
N TRP A 8 29.80 1.11 2.26
CA TRP A 8 30.36 0.16 1.31
C TRP A 8 30.66 -1.21 1.94
N ASN A 9 30.96 -1.24 3.25
CA ASN A 9 31.26 -2.48 3.97
C ASN A 9 30.03 -3.36 4.21
N TYR A 10 28.81 -2.84 4.04
CA TYR A 10 27.56 -3.58 4.22
C TYR A 10 26.90 -4.01 2.90
N LEU A 11 27.47 -3.64 1.76
CA LEU A 11 26.89 -3.98 0.46
C LEU A 11 27.17 -5.45 0.09
N PRO A 12 26.28 -6.09 -0.70
CA PRO A 12 26.51 -7.44 -1.21
C PRO A 12 27.81 -7.60 -2.00
N PHE A 13 28.35 -6.50 -2.52
CA PHE A 13 29.64 -6.48 -3.23
C PHE A 13 30.86 -6.70 -2.32
N THR A 14 30.75 -6.35 -1.04
CA THR A 14 31.82 -6.48 -0.05
C THR A 14 31.59 -7.67 0.88
N VAL A 15 30.35 -7.88 1.30
CA VAL A 15 29.95 -8.98 2.21
C VAL A 15 29.73 -10.30 1.44
N GLY A 16 29.49 -10.22 0.13
CA GLY A 16 29.11 -11.36 -0.71
C GLY A 16 27.59 -11.50 -0.84
N PHE A 17 27.16 -12.18 -1.91
CA PHE A 17 25.75 -12.48 -2.13
C PHE A 17 25.29 -13.66 -1.25
N PRO A 18 24.00 -13.68 -0.82
CA PRO A 18 23.43 -14.84 -0.15
C PRO A 18 23.54 -16.11 -1.00
N ASN A 19 23.63 -17.27 -0.33
CA ASN A 19 23.58 -18.57 -1.01
C ASN A 19 22.23 -18.73 -1.75
N PRO A 20 22.18 -19.29 -2.97
CA PRO A 20 20.94 -19.66 -3.67
C PRO A 20 19.82 -20.27 -2.81
N GLU A 21 20.16 -21.07 -1.79
CA GLU A 21 19.17 -21.64 -0.86
C GLU A 21 18.39 -20.57 -0.08
N VAL A 22 19.03 -19.45 0.27
CA VAL A 22 18.37 -18.33 0.97
C VAL A 22 17.29 -17.71 0.09
N PHE A 23 17.54 -17.60 -1.22
CA PHE A 23 16.53 -17.11 -2.17
C PHE A 23 15.33 -18.05 -2.25
N LEU A 24 15.55 -19.37 -2.20
CA LEU A 24 14.48 -20.36 -2.19
C LEU A 24 13.61 -20.25 -0.93
N TYR A 25 14.24 -20.10 0.25
CA TYR A 25 13.52 -19.89 1.51
C TYR A 25 12.79 -18.55 1.58
N ALA A 26 13.22 -17.54 0.81
CA ALA A 26 12.59 -16.23 0.77
C ALA A 26 11.34 -16.16 -0.14
N ILE A 27 11.08 -17.18 -0.99
CA ILE A 27 9.94 -17.17 -1.92
C ILE A 27 8.59 -16.93 -1.21
N PRO A 28 8.23 -17.64 -0.13
CA PRO A 28 6.95 -17.41 0.54
C PRO A 28 6.81 -15.98 1.08
N THR A 29 7.89 -15.45 1.65
CA THR A 29 7.94 -14.06 2.15
C THR A 29 7.81 -13.06 1.00
N ALA A 30 8.44 -13.31 -0.15
CA ALA A 30 8.34 -12.46 -1.33
C ALA A 30 6.90 -12.42 -1.88
N VAL A 31 6.19 -13.55 -1.90
CA VAL A 31 4.78 -13.61 -2.31
C VAL A 31 3.90 -12.80 -1.37
N ILE A 32 4.07 -12.96 -0.05
CA ILE A 32 3.32 -12.19 0.94
C ILE A 32 3.61 -10.68 0.80
N ALA A 33 4.88 -10.31 0.65
CA ALA A 33 5.29 -8.93 0.44
C ALA A 33 4.67 -8.33 -0.83
N TYR A 34 4.62 -9.10 -1.93
CA TYR A 34 3.95 -8.69 -3.15
C TYR A 34 2.45 -8.46 -2.94
N ILE A 35 1.75 -9.35 -2.25
CA ILE A 35 0.31 -9.19 -1.99
C ILE A 35 0.04 -7.92 -1.17
N ILE A 36 0.88 -7.64 -0.17
CA ILE A 36 0.77 -6.40 0.63
C ILE A 36 1.03 -5.17 -0.26
N ALA A 37 2.10 -5.19 -1.07
CA ALA A 37 2.41 -4.12 -2.01
C ALA A 37 1.29 -3.91 -3.05
N PHE A 38 0.65 -4.99 -3.51
CA PHE A 38 -0.49 -4.91 -4.41
C PHE A 38 -1.67 -4.19 -3.74
N GLY A 39 -1.95 -4.46 -2.47
CA GLY A 39 -2.95 -3.72 -1.69
C GLY A 39 -2.67 -2.22 -1.66
N ASP A 40 -1.42 -1.83 -1.44
CA ASP A 40 -1.00 -0.42 -1.50
C ASP A 40 -1.22 0.21 -2.88
N ILE A 41 -0.97 -0.53 -3.97
CA ILE A 41 -1.22 -0.05 -5.35
C ILE A 41 -2.71 0.18 -5.58
N VAL A 42 -3.58 -0.73 -5.13
CA VAL A 42 -5.05 -0.57 -5.21
C VAL A 42 -5.50 0.65 -4.42
N VAL A 43 -4.96 0.86 -3.22
CA VAL A 43 -5.25 2.04 -2.40
C VAL A 43 -4.81 3.32 -3.11
N GLY A 44 -3.59 3.35 -3.65
CA GLY A 44 -3.09 4.47 -4.46
C GLY A 44 -3.97 4.78 -5.65
N GLN A 45 -4.36 3.75 -6.40
CA GLN A 45 -5.24 3.89 -7.55
C GLN A 45 -6.58 4.52 -7.14
N SER A 46 -7.22 3.99 -6.09
CA SER A 46 -8.49 4.48 -5.58
C SER A 46 -8.41 5.95 -5.15
N LEU A 47 -7.34 6.33 -4.42
CA LEU A 47 -7.13 7.70 -3.98
C LEU A 47 -6.99 8.69 -5.14
N MET A 48 -6.24 8.34 -6.17
CA MET A 48 -6.05 9.18 -7.36
C MET A 48 -7.34 9.28 -8.18
N ASN A 49 -8.04 8.17 -8.43
CA ASN A 49 -9.30 8.16 -9.18
C ASN A 49 -10.39 9.05 -8.55
N ARG A 50 -10.39 9.17 -7.21
CA ARG A 50 -11.32 10.05 -6.48
C ARG A 50 -11.08 11.54 -6.68
N VAL A 51 -9.89 11.93 -7.12
CA VAL A 51 -9.54 13.35 -7.28
C VAL A 51 -9.30 13.76 -8.72
N ASP A 52 -9.02 12.79 -9.60
CA ASP A 52 -8.82 12.99 -11.04
C ASP A 52 -9.98 13.76 -11.70
N HIS A 53 -11.22 13.35 -11.43
CA HIS A 53 -12.38 14.01 -12.04
C HIS A 53 -12.64 15.45 -11.54
N LEU A 54 -12.04 15.86 -10.42
CA LEU A 54 -12.26 17.17 -9.79
C LEU A 54 -11.49 18.30 -10.49
N ARG A 55 -10.44 17.97 -11.24
CA ARG A 55 -9.61 18.93 -11.95
C ARG A 55 -9.39 18.47 -13.37
N LYS A 56 -10.00 19.16 -14.32
CA LYS A 56 -9.89 18.86 -15.77
C LYS A 56 -8.66 19.48 -16.42
N ASP A 57 -7.88 20.22 -15.66
CA ASP A 57 -6.73 20.98 -16.13
C ASP A 57 -5.39 20.23 -16.00
N GLU A 58 -5.39 19.04 -15.38
CA GLU A 58 -4.27 18.12 -15.29
C GLU A 58 -4.81 16.69 -15.45
N ASP A 59 -4.09 15.87 -16.22
CA ASP A 59 -4.39 14.45 -16.41
C ASP A 59 -3.50 13.64 -15.46
N ILE A 60 -4.11 12.82 -14.60
CA ILE A 60 -3.39 11.97 -13.65
C ILE A 60 -3.13 10.61 -14.30
N ASP A 61 -1.92 10.42 -14.83
CA ASP A 61 -1.48 9.12 -15.36
C ASP A 61 -1.31 8.11 -14.22
N ASN A 62 -2.30 7.23 -14.09
CA ASN A 62 -2.39 6.21 -13.05
C ASN A 62 -2.19 4.80 -13.63
N SER A 63 -1.06 4.58 -14.27
CA SER A 63 -0.67 3.29 -14.85
C SER A 63 -0.16 2.31 -13.80
N ILE A 64 -0.96 1.26 -13.54
CA ILE A 64 -0.60 0.15 -12.64
C ILE A 64 0.70 -0.53 -13.05
N ASP A 65 0.89 -0.78 -14.36
CA ASP A 65 2.11 -1.42 -14.89
C ASP A 65 3.35 -0.58 -14.59
N ARG A 66 3.25 0.73 -14.75
CA ARG A 66 4.36 1.65 -14.47
C ARG A 66 4.69 1.67 -12.98
N VAL A 67 3.68 1.68 -12.12
CA VAL A 67 3.89 1.63 -10.66
C VAL A 67 4.60 0.33 -10.27
N HIS A 68 4.19 -0.82 -10.82
CA HIS A 68 4.89 -2.09 -10.59
C HIS A 68 6.34 -2.04 -11.06
N LEU A 69 6.58 -1.60 -12.30
CA LEU A 69 7.92 -1.55 -12.89
C LEU A 69 8.86 -0.62 -12.11
N VAL A 70 8.41 0.60 -11.80
CA VAL A 70 9.21 1.58 -11.03
C VAL A 70 9.49 1.06 -9.62
N THR A 71 8.51 0.43 -8.97
CA THR A 71 8.67 -0.17 -7.65
C THR A 71 9.68 -1.32 -7.68
N ALA A 72 9.63 -2.17 -8.70
CA ALA A 72 10.57 -3.28 -8.90
C ALA A 72 11.99 -2.77 -9.15
N ILE A 73 12.17 -1.79 -10.05
CA ILE A 73 13.48 -1.20 -10.34
C ILE A 73 14.07 -0.54 -9.09
N ARG A 74 13.28 0.25 -8.34
CA ARG A 74 13.74 0.91 -7.12
C ARG A 74 14.14 -0.10 -6.05
N ASN A 75 13.31 -1.12 -5.79
CA ASN A 75 13.63 -2.16 -4.81
C ASN A 75 14.82 -3.02 -5.25
N GLY A 76 14.95 -3.29 -6.55
CA GLY A 76 16.15 -3.92 -7.12
C GLY A 76 17.40 -3.09 -6.81
N GLY A 77 17.36 -1.78 -7.09
CA GLY A 77 18.46 -0.87 -6.74
C GLY A 77 18.76 -0.84 -5.24
N HIS A 78 17.74 -0.77 -4.39
CA HIS A 78 17.93 -0.81 -2.93
C HIS A 78 18.62 -2.10 -2.48
N ALA A 79 18.27 -3.26 -3.05
CA ALA A 79 18.89 -4.53 -2.69
C ALA A 79 20.42 -4.55 -2.91
N PHE A 80 20.94 -3.77 -3.87
CA PHE A 80 22.38 -3.69 -4.15
C PHE A 80 23.10 -2.54 -3.43
N PHE A 81 22.45 -1.38 -3.28
CA PHE A 81 23.13 -0.14 -2.86
C PHE A 81 22.70 0.38 -1.48
N ALA A 82 21.58 -0.10 -0.96
CA ALA A 82 21.07 0.25 0.36
C ALA A 82 20.25 -0.92 0.92
N PRO A 83 20.90 -2.06 1.25
CA PRO A 83 20.20 -3.25 1.73
C PRO A 83 19.70 -3.01 3.16
N TYR A 84 18.56 -2.34 3.31
CA TYR A 84 17.83 -2.28 4.58
C TYR A 84 16.69 -3.30 4.57
N PRO A 85 16.32 -3.89 5.72
CA PRO A 85 15.33 -4.98 5.76
C PRO A 85 13.91 -4.59 5.31
N GLY A 86 13.62 -3.31 5.15
CA GLY A 86 12.32 -2.82 4.72
C GLY A 86 12.18 -2.83 3.21
N LEU A 87 11.10 -3.42 2.69
CA LEU A 87 10.72 -3.15 1.30
C LEU A 87 10.40 -1.66 1.18
N ALA A 88 10.92 -1.01 0.15
CA ALA A 88 10.37 0.27 -0.23
C ALA A 88 8.97 0.00 -0.79
N GLY A 89 7.92 0.50 -0.13
CA GLY A 89 6.53 0.33 -0.57
C GLY A 89 6.24 1.13 -1.84
N PRO A 90 5.25 0.72 -2.66
CA PRO A 90 4.89 1.43 -3.89
C PRO A 90 4.28 2.81 -3.59
N ILE A 91 3.77 3.02 -2.37
CA ILE A 91 3.15 4.26 -1.96
C ILE A 91 3.36 4.56 -0.47
N TRP A 92 3.24 5.83 -0.10
CA TRP A 92 3.00 6.23 1.28
C TRP A 92 1.56 6.76 1.41
N THR A 93 0.64 5.89 1.79
CA THR A 93 -0.81 6.13 1.78
C THR A 93 -1.25 7.44 2.44
N ALA A 94 -0.83 7.70 3.69
CA ALA A 94 -1.21 8.93 4.38
C ALA A 94 -0.74 10.21 3.65
N VAL A 95 0.50 10.22 3.14
CA VAL A 95 1.03 11.37 2.40
C VAL A 95 0.29 11.52 1.08
N THR A 96 0.07 10.44 0.34
CA THR A 96 -0.73 10.46 -0.88
C THR A 96 -2.14 11.00 -0.63
N ALA A 97 -2.81 10.56 0.43
CA ALA A 97 -4.16 11.02 0.75
C ALA A 97 -4.19 12.51 1.10
N THR A 98 -3.22 13.01 1.87
CA THR A 98 -3.14 14.45 2.17
C THR A 98 -2.82 15.29 0.94
N MET A 99 -1.98 14.79 0.03
CA MET A 99 -1.74 15.44 -1.26
C MET A 99 -2.99 15.46 -2.14
N ALA A 100 -3.68 14.31 -2.25
CA ALA A 100 -4.93 14.19 -2.98
C ALA A 100 -6.00 15.13 -2.41
N GLU A 101 -6.10 15.25 -1.08
CA GLU A 101 -7.04 16.19 -0.44
C GLU A 101 -6.67 17.65 -0.75
N ARG A 102 -5.39 18.01 -0.64
CA ARG A 102 -4.91 19.36 -0.97
C ARG A 102 -5.14 19.71 -2.43
N TYR A 103 -4.98 18.74 -3.34
CA TYR A 103 -5.20 18.89 -4.77
C TYR A 103 -6.62 19.36 -5.13
N LYS A 104 -7.63 18.98 -4.33
CA LYS A 104 -9.04 19.37 -4.53
C LYS A 104 -9.29 20.87 -4.43
N TYR A 105 -8.45 21.60 -3.69
CA TYR A 105 -8.61 23.04 -3.47
C TYR A 105 -8.08 23.92 -4.62
N GLY A 106 -7.73 23.30 -5.76
CA GLY A 106 -7.32 23.98 -6.98
C GLY A 106 -5.85 24.41 -7.01
N ARG A 107 -5.44 25.03 -8.13
CA ARG A 107 -4.04 25.41 -8.40
C ARG A 107 -3.39 26.29 -7.33
N ASN A 108 -4.17 27.16 -6.71
CA ASN A 108 -3.67 28.02 -5.63
C ASN A 108 -3.21 27.22 -4.41
N ALA A 109 -3.88 26.10 -4.12
CA ALA A 109 -3.49 25.22 -3.02
C ALA A 109 -2.38 24.27 -3.44
N MET A 110 -2.48 23.64 -4.62
CA MET A 110 -1.45 22.77 -5.19
C MET A 110 -1.53 22.83 -6.70
N ASP A 111 -0.44 23.26 -7.35
CA ASP A 111 -0.43 23.47 -8.81
C ASP A 111 -0.66 22.17 -9.58
N SER A 112 0.07 21.11 -9.22
CA SER A 112 0.00 19.78 -9.82
C SER A 112 0.13 18.67 -8.78
N ILE A 113 -0.52 17.52 -8.98
CA ILE A 113 -0.34 16.35 -8.11
C ILE A 113 1.12 15.88 -8.08
N TYR A 114 1.82 15.97 -9.21
CA TYR A 114 3.25 15.64 -9.33
C TYR A 114 4.12 16.68 -8.61
N SER A 115 3.76 17.96 -8.68
CA SER A 115 4.46 19.02 -7.93
C SER A 115 4.30 18.85 -6.41
N GLY A 116 3.14 18.40 -5.95
CA GLY A 116 2.89 18.07 -4.54
C GLY A 116 3.79 16.94 -4.07
N GLY A 117 3.82 15.83 -4.80
CA GLY A 117 4.70 14.68 -4.51
C GLY A 117 6.17 15.05 -4.56
N GLY A 118 6.59 15.76 -5.60
CA GLY A 118 7.96 16.23 -5.77
C GLY A 118 8.41 17.13 -4.62
N THR A 119 7.58 18.11 -4.23
CA THR A 119 7.88 19.00 -3.10
C THR A 119 8.08 18.23 -1.82
N PHE A 120 7.20 17.26 -1.50
CA PHE A 120 7.32 16.44 -0.31
C PHE A 120 8.67 15.71 -0.25
N TRP A 121 9.04 14.99 -1.31
CA TRP A 121 10.28 14.20 -1.33
C TRP A 121 11.53 15.08 -1.40
N ILE A 122 11.53 16.18 -2.15
CA ILE A 122 12.66 17.11 -2.23
C ILE A 122 12.87 17.81 -0.89
N THR A 123 11.81 18.30 -0.25
CA THR A 123 11.90 18.92 1.07
C THR A 123 12.37 17.91 2.12
N GLY A 124 11.84 16.68 2.09
CA GLY A 124 12.30 15.60 2.96
C GLY A 124 13.80 15.32 2.78
N PHE A 125 14.27 15.22 1.55
CA PHE A 125 15.69 15.02 1.24
C PHE A 125 16.57 16.17 1.76
N ILE A 126 16.17 17.43 1.54
CA ILE A 126 16.90 18.60 2.03
C ILE A 126 16.93 18.61 3.57
N ALA A 127 15.80 18.29 4.21
CA ALA A 127 15.66 18.26 5.66
C ALA A 127 16.64 17.28 6.34
N LEU A 128 16.99 16.16 5.67
CA LEU A 128 17.98 15.21 6.17
C LEU A 128 19.36 15.83 6.42
N PHE A 129 19.72 16.88 5.68
CA PHE A 129 21.02 17.56 5.83
C PHE A 129 21.01 18.68 6.88
N ILE A 130 19.84 19.02 7.44
CA ILE A 130 19.68 20.08 8.43
C ILE A 130 19.62 19.43 9.82
N LEU A 131 20.79 19.06 10.36
CA LEU A 131 20.90 18.37 11.66
C LEU A 131 20.12 19.02 12.82
N PRO A 132 20.09 20.37 13.00
CA PRO A 132 19.32 21.01 14.06
C PRO A 132 17.81 20.77 13.94
N LEU A 133 17.31 20.62 12.70
CA LEU A 133 15.90 20.36 12.43
C LEU A 133 15.51 18.99 12.95
N VAL A 134 16.30 17.96 12.64
CA VAL A 134 16.04 16.58 13.08
C VAL A 134 16.01 16.49 14.60
N SER A 135 17.00 17.08 15.29
CA SER A 135 17.05 17.09 16.77
C SER A 135 15.88 17.84 17.41
N PHE A 136 15.39 18.91 16.78
CA PHE A 136 14.22 19.65 17.27
C PHE A 136 12.92 18.85 17.13
N PHE A 137 12.76 18.09 16.04
CA PHE A 137 11.56 17.30 15.80
C PHE A 137 11.53 15.94 16.51
N GLN A 138 12.67 15.42 16.99
CA GLN A 138 12.77 14.15 17.73
C GLN A 138 11.61 13.87 18.72
N PRO A 139 11.20 14.80 19.60
CA PRO A 139 10.09 14.54 20.53
C PRO A 139 8.72 14.42 19.87
N VAL A 140 8.52 14.99 18.67
CA VAL A 140 7.25 14.98 17.94
C VAL A 140 7.14 13.78 16.99
N LEU A 141 8.26 13.19 16.57
CA LEU A 141 8.30 12.09 15.60
C LEU A 141 7.41 10.90 15.99
N PRO A 142 7.41 10.38 17.23
CA PRO A 142 6.58 9.22 17.57
C PRO A 142 5.08 9.50 17.46
N ILE A 143 4.66 10.72 17.82
CA ILE A 143 3.26 11.16 17.73
C ILE A 143 2.86 11.27 16.25
N ALA A 144 3.69 11.91 15.43
CA ALA A 144 3.44 12.05 14.00
C ALA A 144 3.35 10.69 13.28
N LEU A 145 4.27 9.76 13.58
CA LEU A 145 4.25 8.41 13.02
C LEU A 145 3.00 7.63 13.45
N SER A 146 2.58 7.76 14.71
CA SER A 146 1.36 7.11 15.22
C SER A 146 0.11 7.61 14.50
N LEU A 147 -0.04 8.94 14.36
CA LEU A 147 -1.15 9.54 13.60
C LEU A 147 -1.14 9.10 12.14
N THR A 148 0.04 9.03 11.54
CA THR A 148 0.22 8.59 10.15
C THR A 148 -0.20 7.13 9.97
N LEU A 149 0.16 6.24 10.90
CA LEU A 149 -0.24 4.83 10.86
C LEU A 149 -1.75 4.65 11.06
N LEU A 150 -2.36 5.39 11.98
CA LEU A 150 -3.81 5.37 12.18
C LEU A 150 -4.57 5.82 10.93
N LEU A 151 -4.16 6.94 10.32
CA LEU A 151 -4.77 7.43 9.08
C LEU A 151 -4.59 6.44 7.93
N THR A 152 -3.39 5.86 7.80
CA THR A 152 -3.11 4.83 6.80
C THR A 152 -4.01 3.62 7.00
N GLY A 153 -4.12 3.10 8.23
CA GLY A 153 -4.98 1.97 8.55
C GLY A 153 -6.45 2.25 8.24
N TYR A 154 -6.95 3.43 8.59
CA TYR A 154 -8.31 3.85 8.27
C TYR A 154 -8.57 3.89 6.76
N ILE A 155 -7.67 4.52 5.98
CA ILE A 155 -7.82 4.64 4.53
C ILE A 155 -7.76 3.27 3.86
N CYS A 156 -6.81 2.42 4.24
CA CYS A 156 -6.70 1.07 3.68
C CYS A 156 -7.95 0.22 3.99
N LEU A 157 -8.49 0.31 5.22
CA LEU A 157 -9.72 -0.40 5.59
C LEU A 157 -10.92 0.12 4.79
N MET A 158 -11.07 1.44 4.66
CA MET A 158 -12.16 2.05 3.91
C MET A 158 -12.12 1.67 2.43
N VAL A 159 -10.95 1.80 1.78
CA VAL A 159 -10.79 1.41 0.38
C VAL A 159 -11.01 -0.09 0.21
N GLY A 160 -10.51 -0.92 1.12
CA GLY A 160 -10.73 -2.37 1.09
C GLY A 160 -12.21 -2.74 1.17
N LEU A 161 -13.00 -2.06 2.01
CA LEU A 161 -14.45 -2.25 2.10
C LEU A 161 -15.21 -1.74 0.88
N GLU A 162 -14.66 -0.77 0.14
CA GLU A 162 -15.23 -0.33 -1.14
C GLU A 162 -15.00 -1.33 -2.29
N GLN A 163 -13.98 -2.19 -2.18
CA GLN A 163 -13.72 -3.24 -3.19
C GLN A 163 -14.63 -4.47 -3.05
N VAL A 164 -15.42 -4.57 -1.97
CA VAL A 164 -16.33 -5.71 -1.72
C VAL A 164 -17.79 -5.28 -1.93
N GLU A 165 -18.52 -6.07 -2.70
CA GLU A 165 -19.84 -5.71 -3.19
C GLU A 165 -20.96 -6.26 -2.30
N ASN A 166 -20.77 -7.46 -1.73
CA ASN A 166 -21.82 -8.16 -1.00
C ASN A 166 -21.48 -8.41 0.49
N ASN A 167 -22.51 -8.69 1.29
CA ASN A 167 -22.36 -8.93 2.73
C ASN A 167 -21.51 -10.17 3.05
N THR A 168 -21.49 -11.16 2.16
CA THR A 168 -20.68 -12.37 2.31
C THR A 168 -19.19 -12.03 2.18
N GLU A 169 -18.80 -11.35 1.12
CA GLU A 169 -17.43 -10.85 0.89
C GLU A 169 -16.96 -9.95 2.04
N ARG A 170 -17.83 -9.05 2.53
CA ARG A 170 -17.53 -8.21 3.71
C ARG A 170 -17.24 -9.05 4.95
N GLY A 171 -18.01 -10.11 5.17
CA GLY A 171 -17.79 -11.06 6.27
C GLY A 171 -16.48 -11.82 6.13
N ILE A 172 -16.12 -12.24 4.92
CA ILE A 172 -14.86 -12.91 4.62
C ILE A 172 -13.68 -11.96 4.82
N ALA A 173 -13.75 -10.75 4.24
CA ALA A 173 -12.72 -9.73 4.36
C ALA A 173 -12.51 -9.29 5.83
N GLY A 174 -13.59 -9.11 6.59
CA GLY A 174 -13.52 -8.81 8.03
C GLY A 174 -12.86 -9.93 8.83
N THR A 175 -13.24 -11.18 8.59
CA THR A 175 -12.65 -12.35 9.25
C THR A 175 -11.16 -12.51 8.90
N MET A 176 -10.82 -12.36 7.62
CA MET A 176 -9.45 -12.34 7.12
C MET A 176 -8.62 -11.25 7.81
N GLY A 177 -9.17 -10.04 7.94
CA GLY A 177 -8.51 -8.92 8.62
C GLY A 177 -8.20 -9.21 10.09
N VAL A 178 -9.14 -9.82 10.82
CA VAL A 178 -8.92 -10.23 12.22
C VAL A 178 -7.83 -11.29 12.33
N VAL A 179 -7.86 -12.33 11.48
CA VAL A 179 -6.83 -13.37 11.50
C VAL A 179 -5.46 -12.81 11.13
N LEU A 180 -5.40 -11.91 10.14
CA LEU A 180 -4.18 -11.22 9.77
C LEU A 180 -3.59 -10.43 10.95
N ALA A 181 -4.43 -9.71 11.70
CA ALA A 181 -3.99 -8.91 12.84
C ALA A 181 -3.49 -9.75 14.02
N VAL A 182 -4.08 -10.93 14.26
CA VAL A 182 -3.76 -11.77 15.43
C VAL A 182 -2.67 -12.81 15.12
N TYR A 183 -2.71 -13.43 13.95
CA TYR A 183 -1.86 -14.58 13.59
C TYR A 183 -0.86 -14.26 12.47
N GLY A 184 -0.92 -13.07 11.90
CA GLY A 184 0.00 -12.61 10.85
C GLY A 184 -0.48 -12.86 9.43
N ALA A 185 0.24 -12.27 8.47
CA ALA A 185 -0.17 -12.19 7.06
C ALA A 185 -0.38 -13.56 6.40
N GLY A 186 0.49 -14.55 6.67
CA GLY A 186 0.36 -15.89 6.09
C GLY A 186 -0.97 -16.57 6.45
N TRP A 187 -1.32 -16.57 7.75
CA TRP A 187 -2.57 -17.16 8.23
C TRP A 187 -3.81 -16.36 7.81
N GLY A 188 -3.71 -15.03 7.78
CA GLY A 188 -4.78 -14.16 7.29
C GLY A 188 -5.13 -14.46 5.84
N LEU A 189 -4.12 -14.49 4.96
CA LEU A 189 -4.29 -14.78 3.54
C LEU A 189 -4.83 -16.20 3.29
N ALA A 190 -4.30 -17.19 4.00
CA ALA A 190 -4.78 -18.57 3.90
C ALA A 190 -6.26 -18.69 4.31
N THR A 191 -6.64 -18.05 5.42
CA THR A 191 -8.03 -18.07 5.90
C THR A 191 -8.97 -17.39 4.92
N GLY A 192 -8.58 -16.23 4.37
CA GLY A 192 -9.35 -15.53 3.35
C GLY A 192 -9.59 -16.40 2.11
N ALA A 193 -8.53 -17.04 1.60
CA ALA A 193 -8.63 -17.93 0.44
C ALA A 193 -9.54 -19.14 0.69
N VAL A 194 -9.44 -19.77 1.85
CA VAL A 194 -10.30 -20.90 2.23
C VAL A 194 -11.76 -20.47 2.35
N LEU A 195 -12.04 -19.38 3.06
CA LEU A 195 -13.41 -18.88 3.24
C LEU A 195 -14.04 -18.44 1.90
N TYR A 196 -13.28 -17.77 1.04
CA TYR A 196 -13.72 -17.41 -0.31
C TYR A 196 -14.13 -18.65 -1.13
N LEU A 197 -13.28 -19.68 -1.15
CA LEU A 197 -13.57 -20.92 -1.86
C LEU A 197 -14.77 -21.69 -1.29
N LEU A 198 -14.93 -21.71 0.03
CA LEU A 198 -15.97 -22.49 0.69
C LEU A 198 -17.34 -21.83 0.73
N ILE A 199 -17.42 -20.51 0.72
CA ILE A 199 -18.68 -19.77 0.93
C ILE A 199 -19.17 -19.13 -0.35
N GLU A 200 -18.28 -18.52 -1.12
CA GLU A 200 -18.67 -17.78 -2.33
C GLU A 200 -18.71 -18.70 -3.54
N ARG A 201 -17.71 -19.57 -3.67
CA ARG A 201 -17.61 -20.53 -4.76
C ARG A 201 -18.62 -21.69 -4.64
N THR A 202 -19.14 -21.98 -3.45
CA THR A 202 -20.24 -22.95 -3.25
C THR A 202 -21.61 -22.41 -3.67
N LYS A 203 -21.84 -21.08 -3.61
CA LYS A 203 -23.02 -20.46 -4.25
C LYS A 203 -23.03 -20.69 -5.76
N LEU A 204 -21.86 -20.69 -6.39
CA LEU A 204 -21.70 -21.08 -7.82
C LEU A 204 -21.85 -22.59 -8.07
N LEU A 205 -21.72 -23.44 -7.04
CA LEU A 205 -21.81 -24.90 -7.13
C LEU A 205 -23.20 -25.46 -6.74
N GLY A 206 -24.22 -24.61 -6.63
CA GLY A 206 -25.62 -25.06 -6.60
C GLY A 206 -26.16 -25.45 -5.22
N PHE A 207 -25.72 -24.79 -4.14
CA PHE A 207 -26.51 -24.80 -2.90
C PHE A 207 -27.46 -23.59 -2.89
N THR A 208 -28.74 -23.91 -2.80
CA THR A 208 -29.94 -23.08 -2.98
C THR A 208 -29.85 -21.70 -2.31
N PRO A 209 -30.36 -20.62 -2.93
CA PRO A 209 -30.47 -19.33 -2.26
C PRO A 209 -31.49 -19.42 -1.12
N ASP A 210 -31.13 -18.88 0.04
CA ASP A 210 -32.09 -18.50 1.06
C ASP A 210 -32.91 -17.30 0.54
N PRO A 211 -34.24 -17.41 0.37
CA PRO A 211 -35.08 -16.33 -0.15
C PRO A 211 -35.10 -15.08 0.74
N GLU A 212 -34.61 -15.14 1.98
CA GLU A 212 -34.64 -14.03 2.94
C GLU A 212 -33.31 -13.25 3.04
N ALA A 213 -32.32 -13.53 2.18
CA ALA A 213 -31.07 -12.76 2.16
C ALA A 213 -31.31 -11.29 1.74
N PRO A 214 -30.98 -10.29 2.57
CA PRO A 214 -31.15 -8.88 2.19
C PRO A 214 -30.13 -8.53 1.09
N GLY A 215 -30.62 -8.26 -0.13
CA GLY A 215 -29.79 -7.81 -1.25
C GLY A 215 -30.20 -8.32 -2.63
N THR A 216 -31.12 -9.26 -2.74
CA THR A 216 -31.61 -9.74 -4.04
C THR A 216 -32.53 -8.69 -4.65
N LYS A 217 -31.98 -7.83 -5.51
CA LYS A 217 -32.81 -7.02 -6.41
C LYS A 217 -33.61 -7.98 -7.28
N ALA A 218 -34.92 -8.00 -7.11
CA ALA A 218 -35.81 -8.64 -8.06
C ALA A 218 -35.60 -8.00 -9.43
N GLU A 219 -35.10 -8.77 -10.39
CA GLU A 219 -35.19 -8.42 -11.80
C GLU A 219 -36.68 -8.25 -12.13
N VAL A 220 -37.08 -7.02 -12.44
CA VAL A 220 -38.38 -6.73 -13.02
C VAL A 220 -38.17 -6.69 -14.52
N GLU A 221 -38.52 -7.78 -15.19
CA GLU A 221 -38.74 -7.83 -16.63
C GLU A 221 -39.92 -6.93 -17.01
N HIS A 222 -39.70 -6.03 -17.97
CA HIS A 222 -40.70 -5.53 -18.90
C HIS A 222 -40.08 -5.38 -20.29
#